data_AF-A0A256ZYX7-F1
#
_entry.id   AF-A0A256ZYX7-F1
#
_cell.length_a   1.000
_cell.length_b   1.000
_cell.length_c   1.000
_cell.angle_alpha   90.00
_cell.angle_beta   90.00
_cell.angle_gamma   90.00
#
_symmetry.space_group_name_H-M   'P 1'
#
loop_
_entity.id
_entity.type
_entity.pdbx_description
1 polymer ?
#
loop_
_entity_poly.entity_id
_entity_poly.type
_entity_poly.pdbx_seq_one_letter_code
_entity_poly.pdbx_strand_id
1 'polypeptide(L)' 'MIITRQKKIDDILDAIQGSPVFIVGCGECAALCHTGGEDEVLSMKKMLEDKDVEVTGWVVLDPACHLIRFF' A
#
# COMPACT_ATOMS: atom_id res chain seq x y z
N MET A 1 -10.67 6.72 9.92
CA MET A 1 -10.13 5.49 10.55
C MET A 1 -9.82 5.82 12.01
N ILE A 2 -10.49 5.20 12.98
CA ILE A 2 -10.31 5.59 14.40
C ILE A 2 -9.07 4.93 15.01
N ILE A 3 -8.74 3.68 14.63
CA ILE A 3 -7.46 3.01 14.93
C ILE A 3 -7.14 2.05 13.79
N THR A 4 -6.02 2.26 13.09
CA THR A 4 -5.48 1.31 12.12
C THR A 4 -4.13 0.83 12.62
N ARG A 5 -3.85 -0.47 12.45
CA ARG A 5 -2.57 -1.07 12.81
C ARG A 5 -2.06 -1.89 11.65
N GLN A 6 -0.76 -1.78 11.39
CA GLN A 6 -0.07 -2.60 10.41
C GLN A 6 -0.20 -4.08 10.82
N LYS A 7 -0.61 -4.93 9.87
CA LYS A 7 -0.57 -6.39 10.06
C LYS A 7 0.89 -6.83 10.25
N LYS A 8 1.10 -7.98 10.91
CA LYS A 8 2.45 -8.56 10.95
C LYS A 8 2.88 -8.89 9.53
N ILE A 9 4.16 -8.70 9.25
CA ILE A 9 4.69 -8.95 7.90
C ILE A 9 4.51 -10.41 7.49
N ASP A 10 4.67 -11.36 8.42
CA ASP A 10 4.49 -12.78 8.13
C ASP A 10 3.06 -13.11 7.67
N ASP A 11 2.04 -12.48 8.25
CA ASP A 11 0.64 -12.65 7.84
C ASP A 11 0.39 -12.11 6.41
N ILE A 12 1.15 -11.09 6.01
CA ILE A 12 1.08 -10.50 4.66
C ILE A 12 1.77 -11.43 3.66
N LEU A 13 2.97 -11.92 4.01
CA LEU A 13 3.73 -12.84 3.16
C LEU A 13 2.98 -14.15 2.93
N ASP A 14 2.36 -14.72 3.97
CA ASP A 14 1.51 -15.91 3.88
C ASP A 14 0.30 -15.68 2.96
N ALA A 15 -0.30 -14.48 2.99
CA ALA A 15 -1.41 -14.13 2.12
C ALA A 15 -0.98 -13.95 0.64
N ILE A 16 0.24 -13.46 0.39
CA ILE A 16 0.77 -13.25 -0.97
C ILE A 16 1.22 -14.57 -1.62
N GLN A 17 1.66 -15.55 -0.81
CA GLN A 17 2.15 -16.86 -1.28
C GLN A 17 3.26 -16.76 -2.34
N GLY A 18 4.11 -15.73 -2.24
CA GLY A 18 5.20 -15.47 -3.19
C GLY A 18 4.76 -14.94 -4.55
N SER A 19 3.48 -14.61 -4.74
CA SER A 19 3.00 -14.00 -5.98
C SER A 19 3.57 -12.58 -6.14
N PRO A 20 3.88 -12.11 -7.37
CA PRO A 20 4.19 -10.71 -7.60
C PRO A 20 3.04 -9.81 -7.20
N VAL A 21 3.34 -8.65 -6.63
CA VAL A 21 2.35 -7.70 -6.14
C VAL A 21 2.46 -6.34 -6.81
N PHE A 22 1.36 -5.59 -6.78
CA PHE A 22 1.30 -4.18 -7.15
C PHE A 22 0.70 -3.40 -5.98
N ILE A 23 1.32 -2.30 -5.59
CA ILE A 23 0.93 -1.56 -4.37
C ILE A 23 0.11 -0.32 -4.75
N VAL A 24 -1.00 -0.11 -4.06
CA VAL A 24 -1.88 1.05 -4.28
C VAL A 24 -2.05 1.82 -2.97
N GLY A 25 -1.71 3.10 -2.99
CA GLY A 25 -1.96 4.06 -1.91
C GLY A 25 -3.05 5.08 -2.23
N CYS A 26 -3.36 5.94 -1.26
CA CYS A 26 -4.32 7.03 -1.38
C CYS A 26 -3.74 8.33 -0.80
N GLY A 27 -3.72 9.39 -1.60
CA GLY A 27 -3.14 10.69 -1.27
C GLY A 27 -3.98 11.56 -0.33
N GLU A 28 -5.22 11.16 -0.03
CA GLU A 28 -6.09 11.90 0.89
C GLU A 28 -6.13 11.26 2.28
N CYS A 29 -7.21 10.56 2.64
CA CYS A 29 -7.45 10.11 4.01
C CYS A 29 -6.41 9.09 4.51
N ALA A 30 -5.85 8.25 3.64
CA ALA A 30 -4.84 7.28 4.04
C ALA A 30 -3.48 7.94 4.29
N ALA A 31 -3.09 8.92 3.46
CA ALA A 31 -1.90 9.73 3.65
C ALA A 31 -2.00 10.60 4.91
N LEU A 32 -3.14 11.29 5.11
CA LEU A 32 -3.38 12.09 6.32
C LEU A 32 -3.29 11.26 7.60
N CYS A 33 -3.69 9.98 7.53
CA CYS A 33 -3.61 9.06 8.66
C CYS A 33 -2.29 8.28 8.75
N HIS A 34 -1.31 8.51 7.86
CA HIS A 34 -0.05 7.77 7.80
C HIS A 34 -0.21 6.25 7.70
N THR A 35 -1.12 5.81 6.82
CA THR A 35 -1.48 4.38 6.68
C THR A 35 -1.49 3.90 5.22
N GLY A 36 -1.14 4.75 4.26
CA GLY A 36 -1.21 4.42 2.84
C GLY A 36 -0.95 5.59 1.89
N GLY A 37 -0.27 6.64 2.36
CA GLY A 37 0.32 7.66 1.50
C GLY A 37 1.60 7.16 0.84
N GLU A 38 2.31 8.06 0.17
CA GLU A 38 3.51 7.73 -0.61
C GLU A 38 4.62 7.11 0.25
N ASP A 39 4.91 7.69 1.41
CA ASP A 39 5.93 7.18 2.34
C ASP A 39 5.60 5.76 2.81
N GLU A 40 4.33 5.48 3.13
CA GLU A 40 3.91 4.14 3.55
C GLU A 40 3.95 3.12 2.41
N VAL A 41 3.59 3.53 1.20
CA VAL A 41 3.67 2.69 -0.02
C VAL A 41 5.12 2.33 -0.32
N LEU A 42 6.04 3.29 -0.27
CA LEU A 42 7.46 3.07 -0.52
C LEU A 42 8.11 2.22 0.58
N SER A 43 7.71 2.42 1.84
CA SER A 43 8.12 1.59 2.96
C SER A 43 7.68 0.13 2.79
N MET A 44 6.41 -0.09 2.42
CA MET A 44 5.88 -1.43 2.16
C MET A 44 6.58 -2.08 0.96
N LYS A 45 6.81 -1.33 -0.12
CA LYS A 45 7.57 -1.80 -1.28
C LYS A 45 8.92 -2.35 -0.84
N LYS A 46 9.71 -1.54 -0.13
CA LYS A 46 11.04 -1.94 0.33
C LYS A 46 10.97 -3.17 1.23
N MET A 47 10.01 -3.21 2.16
CA MET A 47 9.83 -4.34 3.07
C MET A 47 9.52 -5.65 2.34
N LEU A 48 8.74 -5.59 1.26
CA LEU A 48 8.41 -6.77 0.45
C LEU A 48 9.58 -7.20 -0.44
N GLU A 49 10.28 -6.25 -1.05
CA GLU A 49 11.50 -6.52 -1.84
C GLU A 49 12.61 -7.14 -0.98
N ASP A 50 12.81 -6.65 0.25
CA ASP A 50 13.75 -7.22 1.24
C ASP A 50 13.36 -8.66 1.68
N LYS A 51 12.16 -9.13 1.31
CA LYS A 51 11.61 -10.46 1.60
C LYS A 51 11.46 -11.31 0.33
N ASP A 52 12.15 -10.95 -0.75
CA ASP A 52 12.13 -11.65 -2.05
C ASP A 52 10.74 -11.69 -2.71
N VAL A 53 9.84 -10.77 -2.37
CA VAL A 53 8.55 -10.60 -3.05
C VAL A 53 8.71 -9.58 -4.17
N GLU A 54 8.39 -9.98 -5.40
CA GLU A 54 8.45 -9.08 -6.56
C GLU A 54 7.37 -7.99 -6.48
N VAL A 55 7.79 -6.72 -6.43
CA VAL A 55 6.88 -5.57 -6.54
C VAL A 55 6.93 -5.02 -7.95
N THR A 56 5.90 -5.33 -8.73
CA THR A 56 5.77 -4.97 -10.16
C THR A 56 5.57 -3.47 -10.40
N GLY A 57 5.15 -2.73 -9.37
CA GLY A 57 4.94 -1.30 -9.43
C GLY A 57 4.13 -0.79 -8.25
N TRP A 58 3.96 0.53 -8.20
CA TRP A 58 3.14 1.18 -7.20
C TRP A 58 2.52 2.46 -7.74
N VAL A 59 1.44 2.92 -7.11
CA VAL A 59 0.78 4.19 -7.39
C VAL A 59 0.12 4.76 -6.14
N VAL A 60 0.04 6.08 -6.04
CA VAL A 60 -0.80 6.77 -5.05
C VAL A 60 -1.92 7.48 -5.80
N LEU A 61 -3.16 7.12 -5.50
CA LEU A 61 -4.34 7.69 -6.15
C LEU A 61 -4.83 8.95 -5.44
N ASP A 62 -5.45 9.84 -6.20
CA ASP A 62 -6.05 11.08 -5.71
C ASP A 62 -7.58 11.09 -5.97
N PRO A 63 -8.42 10.67 -5.02
CA PRO A 63 -8.26 9.65 -3.98
C PRO A 63 -8.62 8.22 -4.46
N ALA A 64 -8.34 7.21 -3.65
CA ALA A 64 -8.56 5.80 -4.02
C ALA A 64 -10.01 5.30 -3.88
N CYS A 65 -10.82 5.92 -3.00
CA CYS A 65 -12.16 5.41 -2.67
C CYS A 65 -13.26 5.91 -3.60
N HIS A 66 -13.01 6.96 -4.39
CA HIS A 66 -13.94 7.47 -5.38
C HIS A 66 -13.21 8.07 -6.58
N LEU A 67 -13.81 7.92 -7.76
CA LEU A 67 -13.31 8.51 -8.99
C LEU A 67 -14.06 9.83 -9.24
N ILE A 68 -13.49 10.96 -8.80
CA ILE A 68 -13.99 12.25 -9.26
C ILE A 68 -13.39 12.51 -10.63
N ARG A 69 -14.20 12.29 -11.66
CA ARG A 69 -13.82 12.50 -13.05
C ARG A 69 -14.17 13.94 -13.42
N PHE A 70 -13.23 14.86 -13.27
CA PHE A 70 -13.32 16.17 -13.91
C PHE A 70 -12.94 15.98 -15.38
N PHE A 71 -13.95 15.85 -16.25
CA PHE A 71 -13.79 16.04 -17.70
C PHE A 71 -13.56 17.52 -18.00
#